data_AF-A0A484ZML2-F1
#
_entry.id   AF-A0A484ZML2-F1
#
_cell.length_a   1.000
_cell.length_b   1.000
_cell.length_c   1.000
_cell.angle_alpha   90.00
_cell.angle_beta   90.00
_cell.angle_gamma   90.00
#
_symmetry.space_group_name_H-M   'P 1'
#
loop_
_entity.id
_entity.type
_entity.pdbx_description
1 polymer ?
#
loop_
_entity_poly.entity_id
_entity_poly.type
_entity_poly.pdbx_seq_one_letter_code
_entity_poly.pdbx_strand_id
1 'polypeptide(L)'
;MNFTRGLINLRQKIPALTTCDWWTGEVASEKGDRDVDWLNAQGQRLSPQQWEQGEQQVLQILLSGSWLIAINTSNCKQTLILPAGSWLTSQPFSLREVQVGTTDYQVMPRTICVLQQK
;
A
#
# COMPACT_ATOMS: atom_id res chain seq x y z
N MET A 1 11.61 2.84 -21.09
CA MET A 1 11.40 4.08 -20.30
C MET A 1 9.94 4.34 -19.87
N ASN A 2 8.93 3.63 -20.39
CA ASN A 2 7.52 3.88 -20.05
C ASN A 2 7.16 3.63 -18.57
N PHE A 3 7.77 2.62 -17.94
CA PHE A 3 7.52 2.29 -16.54
C PHE A 3 7.93 3.43 -15.60
N THR A 4 9.17 3.95 -15.72
CA THR A 4 9.66 5.07 -14.90
C THR A 4 8.80 6.32 -15.07
N ARG A 5 8.40 6.66 -16.31
CA ARG A 5 7.47 7.76 -16.56
C ARG A 5 6.13 7.54 -15.86
N GLY A 6 5.60 6.32 -15.92
CA GLY A 6 4.38 5.94 -15.22
C GLY A 6 4.50 6.09 -13.70
N LEU A 7 5.63 5.72 -13.10
CA LEU A 7 5.87 5.90 -11.66
C LEU A 7 5.90 7.38 -11.26
N ILE A 8 6.54 8.23 -12.06
CA ILE A 8 6.57 9.68 -11.81
C ILE A 8 5.13 10.24 -11.85
N ASN A 9 4.36 9.88 -12.87
CA ASN A 9 2.96 10.30 -12.99
C ASN A 9 2.09 9.76 -11.85
N LEU A 10 2.34 8.52 -11.39
CA LEU A 10 1.64 7.94 -10.24
C LEU A 10 1.96 8.72 -8.96
N ARG A 11 3.25 8.99 -8.69
CA ARG A 11 3.68 9.77 -7.52
C ARG A 11 2.93 11.10 -7.43
N GLN A 12 2.79 11.81 -8.55
CA GLN A 12 2.11 13.11 -8.62
C GLN A 12 0.62 13.06 -8.23
N LYS A 13 -0.01 11.88 -8.22
CA LYS A 13 -1.42 11.71 -7.83
C LYS A 13 -1.62 11.41 -6.34
N ILE A 14 -0.55 11.14 -5.60
CA ILE A 14 -0.62 10.71 -4.20
C ILE A 14 -0.30 11.91 -3.32
N PRO A 15 -1.29 12.51 -2.61
CA PRO A 15 -1.08 13.73 -1.84
C PRO A 15 0.10 13.63 -0.88
N ALA A 16 0.17 12.55 -0.10
CA ALA A 16 1.25 12.31 0.86
C ALA A 16 2.67 12.29 0.23
N LEU A 17 2.81 12.06 -1.09
CA LEU A 17 4.11 12.06 -1.77
C LEU A 17 4.44 13.40 -2.46
N THR A 18 3.50 14.34 -2.44
CA THR A 18 3.58 15.64 -3.14
C THR A 18 3.50 16.83 -2.20
N THR A 19 2.90 16.67 -1.02
CA THR A 19 3.00 17.63 0.07
C THR A 19 4.45 17.69 0.56
N CYS A 20 4.97 18.90 0.78
CA CYS A 20 6.32 19.12 1.28
C CYS A 20 6.38 19.05 2.82
N ASP A 21 5.59 18.15 3.41
CA ASP A 21 5.42 18.00 4.86
C ASP A 21 5.85 16.61 5.31
N TRP A 22 6.31 16.51 6.56
CA TRP A 22 6.61 15.22 7.17
C TRP A 22 5.33 14.44 7.45
N TRP A 23 5.37 13.12 7.27
CA TRP A 23 4.28 12.27 7.74
C TRP A 23 4.31 12.15 9.26
N THR A 24 3.17 12.36 9.88
CA THR A 24 2.98 12.31 11.34
C THR A 24 2.29 11.02 11.77
N GLY A 25 1.56 10.34 10.89
CA GLY A 25 0.70 9.21 11.24
C GLY A 25 -0.57 9.64 11.98
N GLU A 26 -0.89 10.94 11.96
CA GLU A 26 -2.08 11.53 12.57
C GLU A 26 -3.18 11.75 11.51
N VAL A 27 -4.38 12.07 11.98
CA VAL A 27 -5.52 12.35 11.10
C VAL A 27 -5.24 13.64 10.34
N ALA A 28 -5.19 13.53 9.01
CA ALA A 28 -4.85 14.62 8.09
C ALA A 28 -6.05 15.07 7.22
N SER A 29 -7.21 14.43 7.36
CA SER A 29 -8.41 14.77 6.60
C SER A 29 -9.66 14.87 7.48
N GLU A 30 -10.66 15.63 7.01
CA GLU A 30 -11.97 15.75 7.66
C GLU A 30 -12.72 14.42 7.76
N LYS A 31 -12.37 13.44 6.91
CA LYS A 31 -12.94 12.09 6.92
C LYS A 31 -12.34 11.18 7.99
N GLY A 32 -11.30 11.64 8.70
CA GLY A 32 -10.59 10.82 9.68
C GLY A 32 -9.40 10.05 9.11
N ASP A 33 -9.09 10.22 7.82
CA ASP A 33 -7.95 9.53 7.20
C ASP A 33 -6.62 10.10 7.68
N ARG A 34 -5.66 9.21 7.91
CA ARG A 34 -4.28 9.56 8.25
C ARG A 34 -3.46 9.81 7.00
N ASP A 35 -2.40 10.59 7.14
CA ASP A 35 -1.43 10.83 6.08
C ASP A 35 -0.67 9.55 5.68
N VAL A 36 -0.30 8.74 6.68
CA VAL A 36 0.29 7.41 6.51
C VAL A 36 -0.19 6.42 7.57
N ASP A 37 -0.46 5.18 7.14
CA ASP A 37 -0.65 4.03 8.01
C ASP A 37 0.24 2.86 7.53
N TRP A 38 0.98 2.27 8.47
CA TRP A 38 1.87 1.13 8.22
C TRP A 38 1.19 -0.14 8.72
N LEU A 39 0.94 -1.09 7.82
CA LEU A 39 0.12 -2.26 8.10
C LEU A 39 0.87 -3.56 7.83
N ASN A 40 0.57 -4.58 8.64
CA ASN A 40 1.04 -5.95 8.42
C ASN A 40 0.27 -6.66 7.30
N ALA A 41 0.56 -7.94 7.07
CA ALA A 41 -0.14 -8.77 6.08
C ALA A 41 -1.64 -8.89 6.34
N GLN A 42 -2.11 -8.68 7.57
CA GLN A 42 -3.52 -8.75 7.95
C GLN A 42 -4.25 -7.39 7.80
N GLY A 43 -3.60 -6.37 7.25
CA GLY A 43 -4.18 -5.04 7.08
C GLY A 43 -4.33 -4.27 8.41
N GLN A 44 -3.68 -4.76 9.47
CA GLN A 44 -3.70 -4.13 10.79
C GLN A 44 -2.43 -3.28 10.99
N ARG A 45 -2.55 -2.19 11.74
CA ARG A 45 -1.40 -1.34 12.07
C ARG A 45 -0.31 -2.15 12.75
N LEU A 46 0.94 -1.86 12.36
CA LEU A 46 2.11 -2.42 13.00
C LEU A 46 2.15 -2.02 14.47
N SER A 47 2.23 -3.02 15.35
CA SER A 47 2.54 -2.79 16.75
C SER A 47 4.04 -2.44 16.93
N PRO A 48 4.44 -1.81 18.05
CA PRO A 48 5.86 -1.55 18.33
C PRO A 48 6.73 -2.80 18.24
N GLN A 49 6.23 -3.92 18.77
CA GLN A 49 6.94 -5.20 18.68
C GLN A 49 7.15 -5.66 17.23
N GLN A 50 6.14 -5.51 16.36
CA GLN A 50 6.26 -5.87 14.95
C GLN A 50 7.28 -5.01 14.20
N TRP A 51 7.38 -3.72 14.58
CA TRP A 51 8.40 -2.82 14.05
C TRP A 51 9.81 -3.22 14.45
N GLU A 52 10.01 -3.54 15.73
CA GLU A 52 11.33 -3.78 16.31
C GLU A 52 11.91 -5.15 15.92
N GLN A 53 11.06 -6.16 15.76
CA GLN A 53 11.53 -7.53 15.50
C GLN A 53 12.07 -7.73 14.08
N GLY A 54 11.65 -6.92 13.10
CA GLY A 54 12.21 -6.96 11.73
C GLY A 54 11.94 -8.24 10.94
N GLU A 55 11.16 -9.18 11.47
CA GLU A 55 10.83 -10.46 10.82
C GLU A 55 9.76 -10.32 9.72
N GLN A 56 9.18 -9.12 9.57
CA GLN A 56 8.13 -8.87 8.59
C GLN A 56 8.69 -8.83 7.17
N GLN A 57 8.31 -9.85 6.39
CA GLN A 57 8.62 -9.91 4.95
C GLN A 57 7.53 -9.28 4.08
N VAL A 58 6.51 -8.71 4.71
CA VAL A 58 5.34 -8.13 4.08
C VAL A 58 4.99 -6.83 4.79
N LEU A 59 4.78 -5.78 4.01
CA LEU A 59 4.37 -4.47 4.48
C LEU A 59 3.31 -3.90 3.55
N GLN A 60 2.26 -3.31 4.12
CA GLN A 60 1.34 -2.45 3.38
C GLN A 60 1.47 -1.01 3.91
N ILE A 61 1.51 -0.03 3.01
CA ILE A 61 1.61 1.39 3.34
C ILE A 61 0.38 2.08 2.76
N LEU A 62 -0.53 2.52 3.61
CA LEU A 62 -1.72 3.26 3.23
C LEU A 62 -1.42 4.75 3.32
N LEU A 63 -1.50 5.45 2.19
CA LEU A 63 -1.21 6.88 2.05
C LEU A 63 -2.48 7.65 1.72
N SER A 64 -2.69 8.76 2.41
CA SER A 64 -3.83 9.67 2.17
C SER A 64 -5.19 8.95 2.14
N GLY A 65 -5.35 7.91 2.97
CA GLY A 65 -6.56 7.07 3.08
C GLY A 65 -6.93 6.23 1.86
N SER A 66 -6.32 6.43 0.70
CA SER A 66 -6.85 5.98 -0.60
C SER A 66 -5.81 5.34 -1.52
N TRP A 67 -4.53 5.35 -1.15
CA TRP A 67 -3.45 4.74 -1.93
C TRP A 67 -2.72 3.70 -1.11
N LEU A 68 -2.73 2.45 -1.53
CA LEU A 68 -2.12 1.35 -0.79
C LEU A 68 -0.93 0.79 -1.57
N ILE A 69 0.26 0.89 -0.97
CA ILE A 69 1.48 0.27 -1.47
C ILE A 69 1.62 -1.08 -0.77
N ALA A 70 1.60 -2.17 -1.53
CA ALA A 70 1.84 -3.52 -1.00
C ALA A 70 3.24 -3.99 -1.41
N ILE A 71 4.02 -4.44 -0.43
CA ILE A 71 5.40 -4.88 -0.59
C ILE A 71 5.52 -6.30 -0.03
N ASN A 72 5.99 -7.23 -0.86
CA ASN A 72 6.40 -8.56 -0.44
C ASN A 72 7.89 -8.73 -0.72
N THR A 73 8.71 -8.72 0.33
CA THR A 73 10.16 -8.95 0.24
C THR A 73 10.53 -10.43 0.38
N SER A 74 9.58 -11.30 0.75
CA SER A 74 9.82 -12.74 0.87
C SER A 74 10.12 -13.39 -0.48
N ASN A 75 10.72 -14.58 -0.41
CA ASN A 75 10.92 -15.47 -1.56
C ASN A 75 9.67 -16.28 -1.91
N CYS A 76 8.58 -16.12 -1.15
CA CYS A 76 7.36 -16.91 -1.30
C CYS A 76 6.18 -16.02 -1.69
N LYS A 77 5.15 -16.64 -2.25
CA LYS A 77 3.87 -15.98 -2.47
C LYS A 77 3.22 -15.71 -1.10
N GLN A 78 2.68 -14.52 -0.90
CA GLN A 78 2.05 -14.11 0.35
C GLN A 78 0.60 -13.71 0.12
N THR A 79 -0.23 -13.95 1.13
CA THR A 79 -1.63 -13.52 1.17
C THR A 79 -1.73 -12.27 2.03
N LEU A 80 -2.33 -11.20 1.49
CA LEU A 80 -2.61 -9.96 2.21
C LEU A 80 -4.11 -9.79 2.42
N ILE A 81 -4.51 -9.41 3.61
CA ILE A 81 -5.83 -8.85 3.85
C ILE A 81 -5.72 -7.35 3.61
N LEU A 82 -6.47 -6.85 2.62
CA LEU A 82 -6.50 -5.42 2.31
C LEU A 82 -7.42 -4.69 3.30
N PRO A 83 -7.14 -3.41 3.62
CA PRO A 83 -8.06 -2.57 4.37
C PRO A 83 -9.44 -2.49 3.70
N ALA A 84 -10.48 -2.19 4.47
CA ALA A 84 -11.84 -2.06 3.96
C ALA A 84 -11.91 -1.08 2.78
N GLY A 85 -12.50 -1.53 1.66
CA GLY A 85 -12.60 -0.73 0.45
C GLY A 85 -12.56 -1.56 -0.82
N SER A 86 -12.86 -0.91 -1.95
CA SER A 86 -12.67 -1.48 -3.28
C SER A 86 -11.34 -1.00 -3.84
N TRP A 87 -10.40 -1.90 -4.07
CA TRP A 87 -9.03 -1.55 -4.49
C TRP A 87 -8.78 -1.93 -5.96
N LEU A 88 -8.13 -1.04 -6.71
CA LEU A 88 -7.76 -1.24 -8.11
C LEU A 88 -6.25 -1.04 -8.32
N THR A 89 -5.61 -1.91 -9.10
CA THR A 89 -4.17 -1.76 -9.43
C THR A 89 -3.94 -0.50 -10.26
N SER A 90 -3.00 0.33 -9.79
CA SER A 90 -2.63 1.58 -10.45
C SER A 90 -1.52 1.37 -11.46
N GLN A 91 -1.62 2.04 -12.61
CA GLN A 91 -0.53 2.12 -13.58
C GLN A 91 0.69 2.80 -12.93
N PRO A 92 1.94 2.39 -13.25
CA PRO A 92 2.34 1.49 -14.33
C PRO A 92 2.42 0.01 -13.94
N PHE A 93 1.96 -0.36 -12.74
CA PHE A 93 1.95 -1.76 -12.34
C PHE A 93 0.98 -2.52 -13.24
N SER A 94 1.48 -3.57 -13.88
CA SER A 94 0.69 -4.33 -14.85
C SER A 94 -0.33 -5.20 -14.11
N LEU A 95 -1.55 -5.24 -14.65
CA LEU A 95 -2.64 -6.11 -14.21
C LEU A 95 -2.16 -7.57 -14.19
N ARG A 96 -1.86 -8.10 -13.01
CA ARG A 96 -2.63 -9.28 -12.64
C ARG A 96 -3.95 -8.72 -12.14
N GLU A 97 -5.01 -8.88 -12.93
CA GLU A 97 -6.36 -8.54 -12.46
C GLU A 97 -6.54 -9.20 -11.10
N VAL A 98 -6.64 -8.39 -10.04
CA VAL A 98 -7.18 -8.89 -8.79
C VAL A 98 -8.63 -8.50 -8.79
N GLN A 99 -9.49 -9.46 -9.11
CA GLN A 99 -10.89 -9.35 -8.76
C GLN A 99 -10.96 -9.32 -7.23
N VAL A 100 -11.08 -8.11 -6.66
CA VAL A 100 -11.34 -7.92 -5.24
C VAL A 100 -12.77 -8.40 -4.98
N GLY A 101 -12.92 -9.71 -4.75
CA GLY A 101 -14.19 -10.37 -4.51
C GLY A 101 -14.18 -11.33 -3.31
N THR A 102 -13.03 -11.57 -2.67
CA THR A 102 -12.95 -12.39 -1.46
C THR A 102 -11.65 -12.08 -0.74
N THR A 103 -11.73 -11.29 0.33
CA THR A 103 -10.82 -11.02 1.48
C THR A 103 -9.29 -10.99 1.36
N ASP A 104 -8.66 -11.60 0.35
CA ASP A 104 -7.26 -11.97 0.31
C ASP A 104 -6.61 -11.58 -1.05
N TYR A 105 -5.69 -10.62 -1.03
CA TYR A 105 -4.88 -10.19 -2.16
C TYR A 105 -3.56 -10.97 -2.22
N GLN A 106 -3.31 -11.64 -3.35
CA GLN A 106 -2.15 -12.50 -3.53
C GLN A 106 -0.96 -11.73 -4.11
N VAL A 107 0.13 -11.62 -3.36
CA VAL A 107 1.36 -10.92 -3.78
C VAL A 107 2.46 -11.91 -4.10
N MET A 108 3.04 -11.76 -5.29
CA MET A 108 4.16 -12.59 -5.74
C MET A 108 5.43 -12.29 -4.92
N PRO A 109 6.38 -13.24 -4.83
CA PRO A 109 7.69 -13.00 -4.24
C PRO A 109 8.35 -11.73 -4.77
N ARG A 110 9.11 -11.03 -3.93
CA ARG A 110 9.97 -9.89 -4.33
C ARG A 110 9.24 -8.85 -5.21
N THR A 111 8.02 -8.50 -4.84
CA THR A 111 7.15 -7.64 -5.64
C THR A 111 6.69 -6.42 -4.84
N ILE A 112 6.53 -5.31 -5.55
CA ILE A 112 5.83 -4.12 -5.08
C ILE A 112 4.69 -3.78 -6.06
N CYS A 113 3.55 -3.37 -5.53
CA CYS A 113 2.45 -2.85 -6.34
C CYS A 113 1.73 -1.71 -5.61
N VAL A 114 1.07 -0.84 -6.37
CA VAL A 114 0.27 0.26 -5.82
C VAL A 114 -1.19 0.06 -6.24
N LEU A 115 -2.08 0.13 -5.26
CA LEU A 115 -3.52 0.04 -5.41
C LEU A 115 -4.15 1.40 -5.06
N GLN A 116 -5.25 1.74 -5.74
CA GLN A 116 -6.06 2.91 -5.45
C GLN A 116 -7.44 2.46 -4.99
N GLN A 117 -7.96 3.06 -3.93
CA GLN A 117 -9.33 2.86 -3.48
C GLN A 117 -10.28 3.58 -4.45
N LYS A 118 -11.34 2.88 -4.89
CA LYS A 118 -12.38 3.42 -5.78
C LYS A 118 -13.42 4.24 -5.02
#